data_AF-A0AAU8LPT7-F1
#
_entry.id   AF-A0AAU8LPT7-F1
#
_cell.length_a   1.000
_cell.length_b   1.000
_cell.length_c   1.000
_cell.angle_alpha   90.00
_cell.angle_beta   90.00
_cell.angle_gamma   90.00
#
_symmetry.space_group_name_H-M   'P 1'
#
loop_
_entity.id
_entity.type
_entity.pdbx_description
1 polymer ?
#
loop_
_entity_poly.entity_id
_entity_poly.type
_entity_poly.pdbx_seq_one_letter_code
_entity_poly.pdbx_strand_id
1 'polypeptide(L)' 'MNTDLEQCEQLARQLPLQERSVLLSRLISSLDELNESECESLWVKEAGRRYRKYKEGNIPSRSAEEVFRDARAKLREIR' A
#
# COMPACT_ATOMS: atom_id res chain seq x y z
N MET A 1 -22.61 -22.59 -5.71
CA MET A 1 -22.21 -21.70 -6.81
C MET A 1 -20.86 -21.12 -6.41
N ASN A 2 -19.82 -21.30 -7.23
CA ASN A 2 -18.58 -20.58 -6.98
C ASN A 2 -18.84 -19.10 -7.23
N THR A 3 -18.28 -18.25 -6.37
CA THR A 3 -18.24 -16.82 -6.58
C THR A 3 -17.35 -16.50 -7.79
N ASP A 4 -17.61 -15.39 -8.47
CA ASP A 4 -16.80 -14.94 -9.62
C ASP A 4 -15.31 -14.81 -9.26
N LEU A 5 -15.02 -14.46 -8.00
CA LEU A 5 -13.66 -14.40 -7.46
C LEU A 5 -12.98 -15.79 -7.43
N GLU A 6 -13.67 -16.82 -6.96
CA GLU A 6 -13.13 -18.18 -6.89
C GLU A 6 -12.86 -18.75 -8.29
N GLN A 7 -13.71 -18.43 -9.27
CA GLN A 7 -13.49 -18.83 -10.67
C GLN A 7 -12.27 -18.13 -11.27
N CYS A 8 -12.13 -16.82 -11.07
CA CYS A 8 -10.96 -16.05 -11.49
C CYS A 8 -9.67 -16.59 -10.87
N GLU A 9 -9.69 -16.93 -9.58
CA GLU A 9 -8.53 -17.49 -8.91
C GLU A 9 -8.13 -18.86 -9.49
N GLN A 10 -9.10 -19.74 -9.74
CA GLN A 10 -8.85 -21.04 -10.34
C GLN A 10 -8.23 -20.91 -11.73
N LEU A 11 -8.76 -20.02 -12.58
CA LEU A 11 -8.24 -19.78 -13.93
C LEU A 11 -6.83 -19.17 -13.88
N ALA A 12 -6.59 -18.19 -12.99
CA ALA A 12 -5.28 -17.58 -12.83
C ALA A 12 -4.22 -18.60 -12.37
N ARG A 13 -4.58 -19.57 -11.52
CA ARG A 13 -3.66 -20.63 -11.07
C ARG A 13 -3.28 -21.62 -12.17
N GLN A 14 -4.11 -21.78 -13.20
CA GLN A 14 -3.84 -22.66 -14.35
C GLN A 14 -2.84 -22.06 -15.35
N LEU A 15 -2.61 -20.75 -15.29
CA LEU A 15 -1.65 -20.07 -16.17
C LEU A 15 -0.19 -20.47 -15.86
N PRO A 16 0.69 -20.52 -16.87
CA PRO A 16 2.14 -20.62 -16.67
C PRO A 16 2.69 -19.51 -15.76
N LEU A 17 3.81 -19.77 -15.08
CA LEU A 17 4.40 -18.84 -14.11
C LEU A 17 4.64 -17.43 -14.70
N GLN A 18 5.14 -17.35 -15.92
CA GLN A 18 5.41 -16.10 -16.63
C GLN A 18 4.12 -15.31 -16.88
N GLU A 19 3.06 -15.97 -17.35
CA GLU A 19 1.76 -15.33 -17.60
C GLU A 19 1.08 -14.89 -16.31
N ARG A 20 1.21 -15.68 -15.24
CA ARG A 20 0.76 -15.30 -13.89
C ARG A 20 1.45 -14.05 -13.38
N SER A 21 2.76 -13.93 -13.59
CA SER A 21 3.53 -12.74 -13.21
C SER A 21 3.05 -11.49 -13.96
N VAL A 22 2.81 -11.62 -15.27
CA VAL A 22 2.26 -10.52 -16.09
C VAL A 22 0.86 -10.14 -15.64
N LEU A 23 -0.02 -11.11 -15.37
CA LEU A 23 -1.37 -10.87 -14.87
C LEU A 23 -1.35 -10.15 -13.51
N LEU A 24 -0.51 -10.61 -12.58
CA LEU A 24 -0.32 -9.95 -11.28
C LEU A 24 0.12 -8.49 -11.44
N SER A 25 1.10 -8.23 -12.32
CA SER A 25 1.57 -6.87 -12.60
C SER A 25 0.43 -5.97 -13.09
N ARG A 26 -0.36 -6.43 -14.07
CA ARG A 26 -1.52 -5.68 -14.59
C ARG A 26 -2.59 -5.43 -13.54
N LEU A 27 -2.91 -6.43 -12.73
CA LEU A 27 -3.90 -6.28 -11.66
C LEU A 27 -3.42 -5.28 -10.61
N ILE A 28 -2.15 -5.34 -10.20
CA ILE A 28 -1.56 -4.35 -9.30
C ILE A 28 -1.62 -2.95 -9.91
N SER A 29 -1.23 -2.78 -11.18
CA SER A 29 -1.34 -1.48 -11.86
C SER A 29 -2.77 -0.97 -11.95
N SER A 30 -3.77 -1.84 -12.11
CA SER A 30 -5.18 -1.42 -12.07
C SER A 30 -5.64 -0.95 -10.68
N LEU A 31 -4.95 -1.36 -9.62
CA LEU A 31 -5.16 -0.79 -8.28
C LEU A 31 -4.49 0.58 -8.11
N ASP A 32 -3.56 0.96 -8.99
CA ASP A 32 -3.01 2.31 -9.03
C ASP A 32 -3.93 3.29 -9.78
N GLU A 33 -4.95 2.78 -10.49
CA GLU A 33 -6.04 3.57 -11.11
C GLU A 33 -7.21 3.85 -10.15
N LEU A 34 -7.02 3.63 -8.84
CA LEU A 34 -8.00 4.02 -7.84
C LEU A 34 -8.25 5.53 -7.92
N ASN A 35 -9.52 5.92 -8.00
CA ASN A 35 -9.83 7.33 -7.99
C ASN A 35 -9.39 7.96 -6.66
N GLU A 36 -9.19 9.27 -6.65
CA GLU A 36 -8.65 10.01 -5.50
C GLU A 36 -9.42 9.73 -4.20
N SER A 37 -10.74 9.51 -4.29
CA SER A 37 -11.61 9.19 -3.15
C SER A 37 -11.35 7.80 -2.56
N GLU A 38 -11.11 6.80 -3.41
CA GLU A 38 -10.75 5.45 -2.95
C GLU A 38 -9.36 5.44 -2.31
N CYS A 39 -8.41 6.14 -2.91
CA CYS A 39 -7.08 6.36 -2.32
C CYS A 39 -7.18 7.03 -0.95
N GLU A 40 -7.95 8.11 -0.84
CA GLU A 40 -8.17 8.83 0.42
C GLU A 40 -8.80 7.91 1.48
N SER A 41 -9.82 7.14 1.11
CA SER A 41 -10.46 6.16 2.01
C SER A 41 -9.49 5.11 2.55
N LEU A 42 -8.62 4.59 1.69
CA LEU A 42 -7.57 3.64 2.10
C LEU A 42 -6.53 4.30 3.00
N TRP A 43 -6.12 5.53 2.71
CA TRP A 43 -5.19 6.29 3.54
C TRP A 43 -5.75 6.60 4.93
N VAL A 44 -7.03 6.98 5.03
CA VAL A 44 -7.72 7.22 6.31
C VAL A 44 -7.74 5.93 7.15
N LYS A 45 -8.09 4.79 6.54
CA LYS A 45 -8.06 3.48 7.21
C LYS A 45 -6.65 3.12 7.71
N GLU A 46 -5.65 3.34 6.88
CA GLU A 46 -4.25 3.09 7.21
C GLU A 46 -3.76 3.98 8.36
N ALA A 47 -4.04 5.29 8.29
CA ALA A 47 -3.67 6.25 9.31
C ALA A 47 -4.28 5.89 10.67
N GLY A 48 -5.58 5.55 10.68
CA GLY A 48 -6.26 5.09 11.90
C GLY A 48 -5.70 3.80 12.47
N ARG A 49 -5.29 2.84 11.62
CA ARG A 49 -4.62 1.60 12.06
C ARG A 49 -3.26 1.90 12.69
N ARG A 50 -2.44 2.73 12.04
CA ARG A 50 -1.09 3.10 12.55
C ARG A 50 -1.19 3.87 13.86
N TYR A 51 -2.12 4.82 13.95
CA TYR A 51 -2.33 5.59 15.18
C TYR A 51 -2.68 4.69 16.37
N ARG A 52 -3.61 3.73 16.20
CA ARG A 52 -3.95 2.77 17.26
C ARG A 52 -2.76 1.94 17.69
N LYS A 53 -2.04 1.33 16.73
CA LYS A 53 -0.82 0.56 17.04
C LYS A 53 0.22 1.39 17.78
N TYR A 54 0.38 2.67 17.44
CA TYR A 54 1.29 3.57 18.15
C TYR A 54 0.85 3.81 19.59
N LYS A 55 -0.44 4.12 19.79
CA LYS A 55 -1.01 4.34 21.14
C LYS A 55 -0.95 3.08 22.01
N GLU A 56 -1.02 1.90 21.42
CA GLU A 56 -0.85 0.60 22.09
C GLU A 56 0.63 0.26 22.37
N GLY A 57 1.60 1.03 21.87
CA GLY A 57 3.03 0.75 22.01
C GLY A 57 3.55 -0.35 21.06
N ASN A 58 2.73 -0.80 20.11
CA ASN A 58 3.05 -1.87 19.16
C ASN A 58 3.96 -1.40 18.01
N ILE A 59 4.13 -0.08 17.81
CA ILE A 59 5.05 0.49 16.83
C ILE A 59 5.85 1.64 17.45
N PRO A 60 7.15 1.77 17.15
CA PRO A 60 7.97 2.88 17.63
C PRO A 60 7.64 4.18 16.88
N SER A 61 7.97 5.31 17.50
CA SER A 61 7.91 6.65 16.89
C SER A 61 9.26 7.35 16.93
N ARG A 62 9.46 8.29 16.01
CA ARG A 62 10.59 9.22 16.06
C ARG A 62 10.17 10.52 16.71
N SER A 63 11.10 11.22 17.36
CA SER A 63 10.83 12.55 17.88
C SER A 63 10.60 13.53 16.72
N ALA A 64 9.69 14.49 16.91
CA ALA A 64 9.40 15.50 15.89
C ALA A 64 10.67 16.29 15.53
N GLU A 65 11.52 16.57 16.52
CA GLU A 65 12.78 17.30 16.34
C GLU A 65 13.73 16.60 15.35
N GLU A 66 13.94 15.28 15.53
CA GLU A 66 14.77 14.50 14.61
C GLU A 66 14.20 14.48 13.20
N VAL A 67 12.89 14.28 13.07
CA VAL A 67 12.19 14.26 11.77
C VAL A 67 12.40 15.59 11.04
N PHE A 68 12.20 16.72 11.72
CA PHE A 68 12.36 18.03 11.12
C PHE A 68 13.83 18.38 10.80
N ARG A 69 14.77 17.95 11.65
CA ARG A 69 16.21 18.11 11.38
C ARG A 69 16.60 17.40 10.08
N ASP A 70 16.22 16.14 9.94
CA ASP A 70 16.56 15.32 8.78
C ASP A 70 15.90 15.86 7.49
N ALA A 71 14.64 16.28 7.58
CA ALA A 71 13.91 16.88 6.45
C ALA A 71 14.61 18.15 5.94
N ARG A 72 15.04 19.04 6.85
CA ARG A 72 15.79 20.25 6.49
C ARG A 72 17.16 19.94 5.90
N ALA A 73 17.86 18.91 6.40
CA ALA A 73 19.13 18.48 5.85
C ALA A 73 18.98 18.03 4.38
N LYS A 74 18.00 17.16 4.10
CA LYS A 74 17.71 16.70 2.73
C LYS A 74 17.37 17.84 1.77
N LEU A 75 16.60 18.82 2.21
CA LEU A 75 16.28 20.01 1.39
C LEU A 75 17.51 20.84 1.02
N ARG A 76 18.59 20.77 1.83
CA ARG A 76 19.86 21.45 1.52
C ARG A 76 20.72 20.67 0.52
N GLU A 77 20.58 19.34 0.46
CA GLU A 77 21.32 18.47 -0.49
C GLU A 77 20.74 18.52 -1.90
N ILE A 78 19.45 18.83 -2.04
CA ILE A 78 18.77 18.95 -3.34
C ILE A 78 19.08 20.29 -4.03
N ARG A 79 19.64 21.26 -3.29
CA ARG A 79 19.85 22.63 -3.73
C ARG A 79 21.29 22.88 -4.17
#